data_AF-A0A0H5Q6M4-F1
#
_entry.id   AF-A0A0H5Q6M4-F1
#
_cell.length_a   1.000
_cell.length_b   1.000
_cell.length_c   1.000
_cell.angle_alpha   90.00
_cell.angle_beta   90.00
_cell.angle_gamma   90.00
#
_symmetry.space_group_name_H-M   'P 1'
#
loop_
_entity.id
_entity.type
_entity.pdbx_description
1 polymer ?
#
loop_
_entity_poly.entity_id
_entity_poly.type
_entity_poly.pdbx_seq_one_letter_code
_entity_poly.pdbx_strand_id
1 'polypeptide(L)'
;MNNNFWQSRSGTIIRWALTPFAAVIGSFIFYAIAVLWCGLQNGLFTTYNGGTQSTSIIQIALHFICQGICGYAFVFCGTYTAPAHKKNTSIVLATTATILCIVSIVFNTLYGFSFMNILGSICTIGGAIYYSYSYETENE
;
A
#
# COMPACT_ATOMS: atom_id res chain seq x y z
N MET A 1 -28.03 26.52 22.60
CA MET A 1 -26.56 26.62 22.45
C MET A 1 -25.96 25.22 22.32
N ASN A 2 -25.51 24.88 21.12
CA ASN A 2 -24.27 24.16 20.81
C ASN A 2 -23.93 22.78 21.44
N ASN A 3 -24.79 21.77 21.28
CA ASN A 3 -24.38 20.36 21.52
C ASN A 3 -23.75 19.69 20.28
N ASN A 4 -23.88 20.29 19.08
CA ASN A 4 -23.43 19.69 17.83
C ASN A 4 -21.93 19.94 17.53
N PHE A 5 -21.29 20.87 18.23
CA PHE A 5 -19.88 21.20 18.01
C PHE A 5 -18.93 20.12 18.56
N TRP A 6 -19.33 19.44 19.63
CA TRP A 6 -18.52 18.39 20.27
C TRP A 6 -18.68 17.02 19.59
N GLN A 7 -19.89 16.67 19.13
CA GLN A 7 -20.11 15.44 18.33
C GLN A 7 -19.35 15.45 16.99
N SER A 8 -19.20 16.63 16.37
CA SER A 8 -18.42 16.80 15.14
C SER A 8 -16.92 16.53 15.34
N ARG A 9 -16.34 16.99 16.47
CA ARG A 9 -14.90 16.80 16.77
C ARG A 9 -14.56 15.37 17.15
N SER A 10 -15.36 14.71 18.00
CA SER A 10 -15.12 13.32 18.39
C SER A 10 -15.26 12.35 17.23
N GLY A 11 -16.25 12.57 16.34
CA GLY A 11 -16.40 11.77 15.11
C GLY A 11 -15.22 11.94 14.14
N THR A 12 -14.64 13.14 14.07
CA THR A 12 -13.47 13.42 13.23
C THR A 12 -12.22 12.71 13.77
N ILE A 13 -11.97 12.77 15.08
CA ILE A 13 -10.81 12.11 15.71
C ILE A 13 -10.86 10.59 15.55
N ILE A 14 -12.03 9.98 15.77
CA ILE A 14 -12.20 8.53 15.60
C ILE A 14 -11.98 8.11 14.14
N ARG A 15 -12.42 8.91 13.16
CA ARG A 15 -12.17 8.64 11.74
C ARG A 15 -10.69 8.67 11.40
N TRP A 16 -9.95 9.68 11.86
CA TRP A 16 -8.50 9.76 11.68
C TRP A 16 -7.74 8.61 12.37
N ALA A 17 -8.21 8.16 13.54
CA ALA A 17 -7.64 7.01 14.22
C ALA A 17 -7.87 5.69 13.46
N LEU A 18 -9.01 5.55 12.75
CA LEU A 18 -9.36 4.37 11.97
C LEU A 18 -8.74 4.34 10.57
N THR A 19 -8.40 5.50 10.01
CA THR A 19 -7.76 5.65 8.69
C THR A 19 -6.53 4.77 8.46
N PRO A 20 -5.52 4.72 9.36
CA PRO A 20 -4.37 3.85 9.16
C PRO A 20 -4.74 2.36 9.18
N PHE A 21 -5.69 1.94 10.02
CA PHE A 21 -6.14 0.55 10.06
C PHE A 21 -6.86 0.15 8.77
N ALA A 22 -7.73 1.00 8.27
CA ALA A 22 -8.42 0.75 7.00
C ALA A 22 -7.46 0.72 5.81
N ALA A 23 -6.44 1.58 5.80
CA ALA A 23 -5.40 1.58 4.78
C ALA A 23 -4.57 0.28 4.80
N VAL A 24 -4.18 -0.20 5.99
CA VAL A 24 -3.44 -1.46 6.15
C VAL A 24 -4.30 -2.65 5.73
N ILE A 25 -5.55 -2.73 6.19
CA ILE A 25 -6.46 -3.83 5.86
C ILE A 25 -6.76 -3.85 4.36
N GLY A 26 -7.04 -2.68 3.76
CA GLY A 26 -7.29 -2.56 2.33
C GLY A 26 -6.09 -2.99 1.49
N SER A 27 -4.90 -2.50 1.84
CA SER A 27 -3.65 -2.91 1.17
C SER A 27 -3.38 -4.41 1.33
N PHE A 28 -3.63 -4.99 2.52
CA PHE A 28 -3.48 -6.42 2.75
C PHE A 28 -4.43 -7.28 1.90
N ILE A 29 -5.70 -6.88 1.79
CA ILE A 29 -6.67 -7.59 0.94
C ILE A 29 -6.24 -7.53 -0.53
N PHE A 30 -5.84 -6.37 -1.02
CA PHE A 30 -5.35 -6.22 -2.40
C PHE A 30 -4.07 -7.03 -2.65
N TYR A 31 -3.14 -7.04 -1.70
CA TYR A 31 -1.93 -7.85 -1.76
C TYR A 31 -2.28 -9.35 -1.81
N ALA A 32 -3.18 -9.82 -0.94
CA ALA A 32 -3.62 -11.22 -0.91
C ALA A 32 -4.28 -11.64 -2.23
N ILE A 33 -5.15 -10.79 -2.79
CA ILE A 33 -5.79 -11.03 -4.09
C ILE A 33 -4.73 -11.09 -5.20
N ALA A 34 -3.76 -10.18 -5.20
CA ALA A 34 -2.73 -10.14 -6.22
C ALA A 34 -1.75 -11.32 -6.11
N VAL A 35 -1.42 -11.78 -4.90
CA VAL A 35 -0.64 -13.00 -4.66
C VAL A 35 -1.41 -14.24 -5.09
N LEU A 36 -2.71 -14.33 -4.78
CA LEU A 36 -3.56 -15.42 -5.26
C LEU A 36 -3.65 -15.44 -6.78
N TRP A 37 -3.80 -14.28 -7.42
CA TRP A 37 -3.81 -14.15 -8.88
C TRP A 37 -2.49 -14.60 -9.51
N CYS A 38 -1.36 -14.18 -8.95
CA CYS A 38 -0.03 -14.62 -9.38
C CYS A 38 0.17 -16.12 -9.15
N GLY A 39 -0.30 -16.67 -8.03
CA GLY A 39 -0.23 -18.11 -7.73
C GLY A 39 -1.14 -18.96 -8.63
N LEU A 40 -2.33 -18.46 -8.97
CA LEU A 40 -3.28 -19.10 -9.89
C LEU A 40 -2.74 -19.17 -11.32
N GLN A 41 -2.14 -18.08 -11.83
CA GLN A 41 -1.56 -18.06 -13.18
C GLN A 41 -0.32 -18.96 -13.33
N ASN A 42 0.37 -19.27 -12.24
CA ASN A 42 1.61 -20.07 -12.26
C ASN A 42 1.41 -21.51 -11.73
N GLY A 43 0.16 -21.92 -11.49
CA GLY A 43 -0.16 -23.16 -10.80
C GLY A 43 0.09 -23.00 -9.30
N LEU A 44 -0.99 -23.11 -8.51
CA LEU A 44 -1.06 -22.80 -7.07
C LEU A 44 0.03 -23.45 -6.18
N PHE A 45 0.80 -24.42 -6.70
CA PHE A 45 1.89 -25.11 -6.02
C PHE A 45 2.90 -25.63 -7.05
N THR A 46 3.79 -24.78 -7.57
CA THR A 46 5.02 -25.30 -8.19
C THR A 46 6.00 -25.71 -7.09
N THR A 47 5.71 -26.91 -6.57
CA THR A 47 6.59 -27.90 -5.95
C THR A 47 7.85 -27.38 -5.24
N TYR A 48 7.78 -27.40 -3.91
CA TYR A 48 8.92 -27.43 -2.98
C TYR A 48 9.68 -28.76 -3.18
N ASN A 49 10.39 -28.93 -4.29
CA ASN A 49 11.20 -30.12 -4.51
C ASN A 49 12.45 -29.79 -5.33
N GLY A 50 13.42 -29.15 -4.67
CA GLY A 50 14.86 -29.19 -5.03
C GLY A 50 15.29 -28.65 -6.40
N GLY A 51 14.39 -28.09 -7.20
CA GLY A 51 14.68 -27.60 -8.55
C GLY A 51 14.72 -26.08 -8.57
N THR A 52 15.84 -25.54 -9.03
CA THR A 52 16.11 -24.14 -9.38
C THR A 52 14.84 -23.39 -9.77
N GLN A 53 14.43 -22.42 -8.95
CA GLN A 53 13.32 -21.53 -9.27
C GLN A 53 13.71 -20.69 -10.48
N SER A 54 13.30 -21.13 -11.67
CA SER A 54 13.27 -20.28 -12.85
C SER A 54 12.20 -19.21 -12.62
N THR A 55 12.52 -18.17 -11.84
CA THR A 55 11.72 -16.95 -11.77
C THR A 55 11.67 -16.39 -13.18
N SER A 56 10.57 -16.64 -13.88
CA SER A 56 10.35 -16.10 -15.21
C SER A 56 10.33 -14.58 -15.11
N ILE A 57 10.85 -13.89 -16.12
CA ILE A 57 10.86 -12.41 -16.19
C ILE A 57 9.45 -11.84 -15.96
N ILE A 58 8.43 -12.59 -16.40
CA ILE A 58 7.02 -12.27 -16.20
C ILE A 58 6.62 -12.26 -14.72
N GLN A 59 7.11 -13.20 -13.90
CA GLN A 59 6.83 -13.24 -12.45
C GLN A 59 7.45 -12.05 -11.72
N ILE A 60 8.68 -11.67 -12.09
CA ILE A 60 9.36 -10.51 -11.53
C ILE A 60 8.58 -9.23 -11.88
N ALA A 61 8.15 -9.08 -13.14
CA ALA A 61 7.34 -7.94 -13.57
C ALA A 61 5.98 -7.87 -12.85
N LEU A 62 5.28 -9.01 -12.71
CA LEU A 62 4.01 -9.08 -11.99
C LEU A 62 4.18 -8.75 -10.50
N HIS A 63 5.29 -9.16 -9.88
CA HIS A 63 5.59 -8.80 -8.50
C HIS A 63 5.72 -7.29 -8.32
N PHE A 64 6.41 -6.58 -9.21
CA PHE A 64 6.56 -5.13 -9.13
C PHE A 64 5.24 -4.39 -9.36
N ILE A 65 4.42 -4.85 -10.32
CA ILE A 65 3.08 -4.31 -10.57
C ILE A 65 2.20 -4.48 -9.32
N CYS A 66 2.21 -5.67 -8.72
CA CYS A 66 1.48 -5.96 -7.50
C CYS A 66 1.89 -5.03 -6.35
N GLN A 67 3.20 -4.79 -6.17
CA GLN A 67 3.69 -3.88 -5.13
C GLN A 67 3.24 -2.43 -5.36
N GLY A 68 3.22 -1.97 -6.61
CA GLY A 68 2.67 -0.66 -6.98
C GLY A 68 1.18 -0.55 -6.68
N ILE A 69 0.38 -1.56 -7.05
CA ILE A 69 -1.06 -1.62 -6.75
C ILE A 69 -1.30 -1.60 -5.24
N CYS A 70 -0.46 -2.27 -4.44
CA CYS A 70 -0.61 -2.29 -2.99
C CYS A 70 -0.38 -0.91 -2.36
N GLY A 71 0.60 -0.15 -2.87
CA GLY A 71 0.84 1.24 -2.47
C GLY A 71 -0.33 2.15 -2.86
N TYR A 72 -0.87 1.98 -4.06
CA TYR A 72 -2.07 2.69 -4.52
C TYR A 72 -3.29 2.37 -3.63
N ALA A 73 -3.55 1.08 -3.39
CA ALA A 73 -4.67 0.60 -2.59
C ALA A 73 -4.59 1.07 -1.13
N PHE A 74 -3.39 1.17 -0.57
CA PHE A 74 -3.15 1.70 0.77
C PHE A 74 -3.69 3.14 0.89
N VAL A 75 -3.29 4.02 -0.04
CA VAL A 75 -3.71 5.42 0.00
C VAL A 75 -5.18 5.56 -0.37
N PHE A 76 -5.68 4.80 -1.35
CA PHE A 76 -7.09 4.74 -1.73
C PHE A 76 -7.99 4.32 -0.57
N CYS A 77 -7.76 3.16 0.04
CA CYS A 77 -8.59 2.69 1.16
C CYS A 77 -8.53 3.64 2.37
N GLY A 78 -7.36 4.24 2.62
CA GLY A 78 -7.22 5.27 3.65
C GLY A 78 -8.08 6.51 3.39
N THR A 79 -8.07 7.06 2.18
CA THR A 79 -8.82 8.30 1.86
C THR A 79 -10.33 8.11 1.88
N TYR A 80 -10.83 6.90 1.63
CA TYR A 80 -12.26 6.59 1.75
C TYR A 80 -12.79 6.73 3.19
N THR A 81 -11.94 6.56 4.21
CA THR A 81 -12.37 6.69 5.62
C THR A 81 -12.52 8.14 6.09
N ALA A 82 -11.88 9.11 5.39
CA ALA A 82 -11.93 10.53 5.73
C ALA A 82 -12.33 11.40 4.52
N PRO A 83 -13.61 11.34 4.07
CA PRO A 83 -14.05 11.98 2.84
C PRO A 83 -14.01 13.52 2.85
N ALA A 84 -13.98 14.15 4.02
CA ALA A 84 -13.93 15.61 4.15
C ALA A 84 -12.50 16.18 3.98
N HIS A 85 -11.47 15.36 4.09
CA HIS A 85 -10.07 15.79 4.06
C HIS A 85 -9.23 14.90 3.12
N LYS A 86 -9.81 14.43 2.01
CA LYS A 86 -9.18 13.44 1.13
C LYS A 86 -7.80 13.86 0.64
N LYS A 87 -7.60 15.13 0.26
CA LYS A 87 -6.29 15.67 -0.17
C LYS A 87 -5.23 15.59 0.94
N ASN A 88 -5.54 16.10 2.13
CA ASN A 88 -4.59 16.05 3.25
C ASN A 88 -4.35 14.60 3.70
N THR A 89 -5.39 13.77 3.64
CA THR A 89 -5.33 12.35 4.00
C THR A 89 -4.43 11.59 3.02
N SER A 90 -4.59 11.78 1.70
CA SER A 90 -3.78 11.10 0.69
C SER A 90 -2.28 11.42 0.84
N ILE A 91 -1.94 12.68 1.09
CA ILE A 91 -0.56 13.13 1.30
C ILE A 91 0.03 12.50 2.57
N VAL A 92 -0.71 12.52 3.68
CA VAL A 92 -0.27 11.92 4.94
C VAL A 92 -0.07 10.40 4.77
N LEU A 93 -1.01 9.70 4.15
CA LEU A 93 -0.89 8.27 3.88
C LEU A 93 0.29 7.94 2.95
N ALA A 94 0.48 8.68 1.86
CA ALA A 94 1.63 8.50 0.97
C ALA A 94 2.97 8.73 1.69
N THR A 95 3.02 9.73 2.57
CA THR A 95 4.21 10.01 3.40
C THR A 95 4.47 8.88 4.39
N THR A 96 3.43 8.38 5.08
CA THR A 96 3.57 7.25 6.00
C THR A 96 4.01 5.96 5.29
N ALA A 97 3.48 5.70 4.09
CA ALA A 97 3.89 4.56 3.27
C ALA A 97 5.37 4.67 2.88
N THR A 98 5.82 5.87 2.51
CA THR A 98 7.22 6.14 2.18
C THR A 98 8.14 5.90 3.37
N ILE A 99 7.78 6.40 4.55
CA ILE A 99 8.56 6.18 5.78
C ILE A 99 8.65 4.70 6.10
N LEU A 100 7.53 3.97 6.04
CA LEU A 100 7.51 2.52 6.29
C LEU A 100 8.37 1.75 5.30
N CYS A 101 8.36 2.14 4.02
CA CYS A 101 9.23 1.54 2.99
C CYS A 101 10.70 1.81 3.25
N ILE A 102 11.07 3.04 3.66
CA ILE A 102 12.45 3.39 4.02
C ILE A 102 12.91 2.58 5.23
N VAL A 103 12.07 2.49 6.27
CA VAL A 103 12.36 1.67 7.46
C VAL A 103 12.56 0.21 7.06
N SER A 104 11.68 -0.34 6.21
CA SER A 104 11.81 -1.70 5.68
C SER A 104 13.12 -1.92 4.92
N ILE A 105 13.55 -0.96 4.09
CA ILE A 105 14.85 -1.01 3.39
C ILE A 105 16.00 -1.03 4.39
N VAL A 106 15.99 -0.19 5.43
CA VAL A 106 17.04 -0.14 6.45
C VAL A 106 17.11 -1.45 7.24
N PHE A 107 15.98 -2.03 7.62
CA PHE A 107 15.96 -3.34 8.27
C PHE A 107 16.48 -4.43 7.31
N ASN A 108 16.10 -4.39 6.04
CA ASN A 108 16.58 -5.35 5.05
C ASN A 108 18.10 -5.29 4.88
N THR A 109 18.70 -4.10 4.81
CA THR A 109 20.16 -3.95 4.69
C THR A 109 20.91 -4.42 5.94
N LEU A 110 20.30 -4.35 7.13
CA LEU A 110 20.89 -4.83 8.38
C LEU A 110 20.86 -6.37 8.52
N TYR A 111 19.79 -7.03 8.05
CA TYR A 111 19.58 -8.48 8.23
C TYR A 111 19.88 -9.32 6.98
N GLY A 112 20.12 -8.69 5.83
CA GLY A 112 20.54 -9.37 4.59
C GLY A 112 20.06 -8.64 3.35
N PHE A 113 21.00 -8.16 2.52
CA PHE A 113 20.69 -7.35 1.34
C PHE A 113 19.90 -8.14 0.28
N SER A 114 18.68 -7.68 -0.01
CA SER A 114 17.88 -8.16 -1.14
C SER A 114 17.50 -7.01 -2.08
N PHE A 115 18.13 -6.99 -3.27
CA PHE A 115 17.84 -6.01 -4.32
C PHE A 115 16.35 -6.03 -4.75
N MET A 116 15.71 -7.21 -4.75
CA MET A 116 14.30 -7.34 -5.10
C MET A 116 13.37 -6.62 -4.11
N ASN A 117 13.72 -6.61 -2.82
CA ASN A 117 12.93 -5.94 -1.79
C ASN A 117 13.07 -4.41 -1.88
N ILE A 118 14.24 -3.91 -2.31
CA ILE A 118 14.45 -2.48 -2.57
C ILE A 118 13.58 -2.02 -3.74
N LEU A 119 13.64 -2.74 -4.88
CA LEU A 119 12.80 -2.42 -6.04
C LEU A 119 11.30 -2.51 -5.71
N GLY A 120 10.89 -3.53 -4.96
CA GLY A 120 9.50 -3.66 -4.50
C GLY A 120 9.05 -2.46 -3.66
N SER A 121 9.90 -2.00 -2.74
CA SER A 121 9.62 -0.82 -1.91
C SER A 121 9.48 0.46 -2.74
N ILE A 122 10.33 0.63 -3.76
CA ILE A 122 10.24 1.76 -4.71
C ILE A 122 8.92 1.72 -5.49
N CYS A 123 8.50 0.54 -5.95
CA CYS A 123 7.21 0.39 -6.64
C CYS A 123 6.03 0.75 -5.73
N THR A 124 6.04 0.33 -4.46
CA THR A 124 5.01 0.68 -3.48
C THR A 124 4.94 2.19 -3.24
N ILE A 125 6.10 2.86 -3.10
CA ILE A 125 6.16 4.32 -3.00
C ILE A 125 5.58 4.97 -4.25
N GLY A 126 5.98 4.50 -5.44
CA GLY A 126 5.49 5.02 -6.71
C GLY A 126 3.97 4.93 -6.83
N GLY A 127 3.36 3.80 -6.45
CA GLY A 127 1.91 3.63 -6.45
C GLY A 127 1.17 4.56 -5.47
N ALA A 128 1.73 4.74 -4.27
CA ALA A 128 1.19 5.65 -3.26
C ALA A 128 1.23 7.13 -3.70
N ILE A 129 2.35 7.55 -4.31
CA ILE A 129 2.52 8.90 -4.84
C ILE A 129 1.60 9.13 -6.04
N TYR A 130 1.51 8.15 -6.96
CA TYR A 130 0.66 8.25 -8.14
C TYR A 130 -0.79 8.54 -7.77
N TYR A 131 -1.36 7.81 -6.80
CA TYR A 131 -2.70 8.09 -6.33
C TYR A 131 -2.85 9.48 -5.70
N SER A 132 -1.90 9.88 -4.85
CA SER A 132 -1.94 11.21 -4.23
C SER A 132 -1.87 12.33 -5.26
N TYR A 133 -1.08 12.15 -6.33
CA TYR A 133 -0.95 13.12 -7.41
C TYR A 133 -2.21 13.19 -8.28
N SER A 134 -2.78 12.04 -8.68
CA SER A 134 -4.05 12.01 -9.42
C SER A 134 -5.18 12.70 -8.66
N TYR A 135 -5.21 12.56 -7.32
CA TYR A 135 -6.21 13.22 -6.49
C TYR A 135 -6.00 14.74 -6.36
N GLU A 136 -4.76 15.21 -6.50
CA GLU A 136 -4.45 16.64 -6.49
C GLU A 136 -4.92 17.31 -7.79
N THR A 137 -4.72 16.66 -8.93
CA THR A 137 -5.12 17.19 -10.25
C THR A 137 -6.63 17.19 -10.50
N GLU A 138 -7.41 16.35 -9.82
CA GLU A 138 -8.88 16.30 -9.98
C GLU A 138 -9.62 17.38 -9.15
N ASN A 139 -8.94 18.07 -8.23
CA ASN A 139 -9.54 19.06 -7.33
C ASN A 139 -9.04 20.50 -7.56
N GLU A 140 -8.33 20.76 -8.67
CA GLU A 140 -8.03 22.10 -9.21
C GLU A 140 -9.06 22.49 -10.26
#